data_AF-I4HG91-F1
#
_entry.id   AF-I4HG91-F1
#
_cell.length_a   1.000
_cell.length_b   1.000
_cell.length_c   1.000
_cell.angle_alpha   90.00
_cell.angle_beta   90.00
_cell.angle_gamma   90.00
#
_symmetry.space_group_name_H-M   'P 1'
#
loop_
_entity.id
_entity.type
_entity.pdbx_description
1 polymer ?
#
loop_
_entity_poly.entity_id
_entity_poly.type
_entity_poly.pdbx_seq_one_letter_code
_entity_poly.pdbx_strand_id
1 'polypeptide(L)'
;MIEVITEKQTSVSDRELVLKCQRGDRGAFRHLYRLYQPKIRATLYQLCGQEFLEDFVQEVFLRVWHGLPKLRSPEYFSTWVYRITCNVALDGRRQLAKRQMRIAKSTDQENPLDSESRPQDSPDLMQLHYEEVVRQGLEILSLEHRAVLVLHDLEDLPQKEIAQILEIPLGTVKSRLHYARKIMGQFLQKQGVL
;
A
#
# COMPACT_ATOMS: atom_id res chain seq x y z
N MET A 1 -5.11 3.58 -47.24
CA MET A 1 -4.22 2.49 -46.79
C MET A 1 -3.05 3.16 -46.09
N ILE A 2 -3.16 3.40 -44.79
CA ILE A 2 -2.10 4.00 -43.97
C ILE A 2 -1.82 2.96 -42.88
N GLU A 3 -0.63 2.38 -42.93
CA GLU A 3 -0.13 1.44 -41.95
C GLU A 3 0.02 2.17 -40.60
N VAL A 4 -0.81 1.79 -39.63
CA VAL A 4 -0.60 2.14 -38.24
C VAL A 4 0.55 1.27 -37.75
N ILE A 5 1.75 1.86 -37.70
CA ILE A 5 2.88 1.27 -37.00
C ILE A 5 2.51 1.25 -35.52
N THR A 6 2.11 0.07 -35.05
CA THR A 6 1.92 -0.19 -33.62
C THR A 6 3.29 -0.14 -32.95
N GLU A 7 3.69 1.04 -32.46
CA GLU A 7 4.81 1.16 -31.53
C GLU A 7 4.50 0.33 -30.28
N LYS A 8 5.06 -0.87 -30.25
CA LYS A 8 5.07 -1.75 -29.09
C LYS A 8 5.91 -1.05 -28.03
N GLN A 9 5.28 -0.38 -27.07
CA GLN A 9 5.95 0.19 -25.90
C GLN A 9 6.70 -0.96 -25.20
N THR A 10 8.01 -1.06 -25.38
CA THR A 10 8.86 -2.03 -24.69
C THR A 10 9.02 -1.60 -23.24
N SER A 11 8.02 -1.87 -22.40
CA SER A 11 8.18 -1.76 -20.95
C SER A 11 9.20 -2.81 -20.50
N VAL A 12 10.36 -2.36 -20.02
CA VAL A 12 11.38 -3.25 -19.44
C VAL A 12 10.75 -4.00 -18.27
N SER A 13 10.89 -5.31 -18.23
CA SER A 13 10.29 -6.14 -17.18
C SER A 13 10.96 -5.92 -15.82
N ASP A 14 10.22 -6.10 -14.72
CA ASP A 14 10.75 -6.01 -13.35
C ASP A 14 11.98 -6.92 -13.18
N ARG A 15 11.91 -8.14 -13.74
CA ARG A 15 13.00 -9.10 -13.77
C ARG A 15 14.29 -8.50 -14.33
N GLU A 16 14.21 -7.86 -15.49
CA GLU A 16 15.38 -7.27 -16.15
C GLU A 16 15.98 -6.12 -15.35
N LEU A 17 15.12 -5.25 -14.79
CA LEU A 17 15.56 -4.16 -13.93
C LEU A 17 16.25 -4.68 -12.67
N VAL A 18 15.68 -5.69 -12.02
CA VAL A 18 16.29 -6.34 -10.85
C VAL A 18 17.65 -6.95 -11.19
N LEU A 19 17.77 -7.67 -12.30
CA LEU A 19 19.05 -8.27 -12.74
C LEU A 19 20.11 -7.20 -13.07
N LYS A 20 19.70 -6.01 -13.55
CA LYS A 20 20.63 -4.87 -13.73
C LYS A 20 21.05 -4.28 -12.39
N CYS A 21 20.12 -4.07 -11.47
CA CYS A 21 20.42 -3.60 -10.11
C CYS A 21 21.40 -4.53 -9.38
N GLN A 22 21.22 -5.85 -9.50
CA GLN A 22 22.11 -6.86 -8.89
C GLN A 22 23.55 -6.81 -9.44
N ARG A 23 23.75 -6.23 -10.63
CA ARG A 23 25.06 -5.98 -11.24
C ARG A 23 25.62 -4.58 -10.92
N GLY A 24 24.95 -3.81 -10.06
CA GLY A 24 25.38 -2.48 -9.63
C GLY A 24 24.81 -1.32 -10.45
N ASP A 25 23.86 -1.56 -11.36
CA ASP A 25 23.23 -0.49 -12.14
C ASP A 25 22.28 0.35 -11.27
N ARG A 26 22.75 1.52 -10.85
CA ARG A 26 21.96 2.49 -10.08
C ARG A 26 20.82 3.13 -10.89
N GLY A 27 20.96 3.21 -12.22
CA GLY A 27 19.93 3.71 -13.12
C GLY A 27 18.72 2.77 -13.17
N ALA A 28 18.97 1.46 -13.20
CA ALA A 28 17.92 0.46 -13.10
C ALA A 28 17.13 0.55 -11.79
N PHE A 29 17.80 0.82 -10.66
CA PHE A 29 17.11 1.00 -9.39
C PHE A 29 16.23 2.25 -9.39
N ARG A 30 16.73 3.36 -9.94
CA ARG A 30 15.93 4.58 -10.10
C ARG A 30 14.66 4.31 -10.92
N HIS A 31 14.75 3.44 -11.93
CA HIS A 31 13.59 3.03 -12.70
C HIS A 31 12.59 2.23 -11.85
N LEU A 32 13.05 1.21 -11.11
CA LEU A 32 12.19 0.46 -10.18
C LEU A 32 11.52 1.39 -9.15
N TYR A 33 12.28 2.31 -8.56
CA TYR A 33 11.75 3.28 -7.62
C TYR A 33 10.59 4.09 -8.24
N ARG A 34 10.77 4.63 -9.45
CA ARG A 34 9.72 5.41 -10.13
C ARG A 34 8.47 4.59 -10.44
N LEU A 35 8.63 3.31 -10.80
CA LEU A 35 7.50 2.43 -11.10
C LEU A 35 6.68 2.06 -9.86
N TYR A 36 7.36 1.84 -8.73
CA TYR A 36 6.74 1.29 -7.54
C TYR A 36 6.39 2.33 -6.47
N GLN A 37 7.08 3.46 -6.42
CA GLN A 37 6.88 4.43 -5.33
C GLN A 37 5.45 4.96 -5.25
N PRO A 38 4.79 5.35 -6.36
CA PRO A 38 3.41 5.81 -6.29
C PRO A 38 2.46 4.72 -5.73
N LYS A 39 2.65 3.47 -6.16
CA LYS A 39 1.85 2.32 -5.71
C LYS A 39 2.06 2.03 -4.23
N ILE A 40 3.31 1.86 -3.82
CA ILE A 40 3.68 1.62 -2.42
C ILE A 40 3.19 2.73 -1.50
N ARG A 41 3.34 3.99 -1.93
CA ARG A 41 2.86 5.14 -1.16
C ARG A 41 1.34 5.11 -1.03
N ALA A 42 0.61 4.83 -2.12
CA ALA A 42 -0.85 4.69 -2.07
C ALA A 42 -1.26 3.53 -1.12
N THR A 43 -0.64 2.36 -1.24
CA THR A 43 -0.89 1.24 -0.33
C THR A 43 -0.64 1.63 1.14
N LEU A 44 0.50 2.24 1.44
CA LEU A 44 0.84 2.66 2.81
C LEU A 44 -0.14 3.71 3.34
N TYR A 45 -0.57 4.65 2.49
CA TYR A 45 -1.56 5.65 2.87
C TYR A 45 -2.90 4.98 3.26
N GLN A 46 -3.36 4.00 2.48
CA GLN A 46 -4.59 3.25 2.81
C GLN A 46 -4.44 2.42 4.09
N LEU A 47 -3.25 1.90 4.39
CA LEU A 47 -2.99 1.08 5.58
C LEU A 47 -2.79 1.91 6.85
N CYS A 48 -2.11 3.04 6.75
CA CYS A 48 -1.55 3.78 7.88
C CYS A 48 -2.04 5.22 8.01
N GLY A 49 -2.65 5.80 6.97
CA GLY A 49 -2.97 7.22 6.91
C GLY A 49 -1.77 8.07 6.53
N GLN A 50 -1.91 9.39 6.70
CA GLN A 50 -0.91 10.39 6.31
C GLN A 50 0.25 10.48 7.33
N GLU A 51 -0.02 10.20 8.60
CA GLU A 51 0.97 10.31 9.68
C GLU A 51 2.10 9.29 9.45
N PHE A 52 3.34 9.77 9.35
CA PHE A 52 4.55 8.97 9.05
C PHE A 52 4.59 8.29 7.67
N LEU A 53 3.72 8.67 6.74
CA LEU A 53 3.66 8.06 5.41
C LEU A 53 5.01 8.09 4.69
N GLU A 54 5.65 9.25 4.63
CA GLU A 54 6.92 9.44 3.92
C GLU A 54 8.06 8.66 4.59
N ASP A 55 8.06 8.54 5.93
CA ASP A 55 9.02 7.73 6.67
C ASP A 55 8.85 6.23 6.34
N PHE A 56 7.61 5.76 6.25
CA PHE A 56 7.33 4.37 5.86
C PHE A 56 7.71 4.10 4.41
N VAL A 57 7.43 5.02 3.49
CA VAL A 57 7.87 4.91 2.08
C VAL A 57 9.40 4.80 2.03
N GLN A 58 10.11 5.68 2.75
CA GLN A 58 11.56 5.66 2.81
C GLN A 58 12.08 4.34 3.37
N GLU A 59 11.53 3.87 4.50
CA GLU A 59 11.92 2.60 5.13
C GLU A 59 11.71 1.41 4.18
N VAL A 60 10.59 1.37 3.46
CA VAL A 60 10.34 0.34 2.44
C VAL A 60 11.44 0.36 1.39
N PHE A 61 11.73 1.51 0.78
CA PHE A 61 12.73 1.57 -0.28
C PHE A 61 14.17 1.38 0.20
N LEU A 62 14.48 1.72 1.45
CA LEU A 62 15.74 1.35 2.08
C LEU A 62 15.87 -0.17 2.21
N ARG A 63 14.83 -0.87 2.67
CA ARG A 63 14.82 -2.34 2.74
C ARG A 63 14.90 -2.98 1.36
N VAL A 64 14.21 -2.42 0.37
CA VAL A 64 14.29 -2.85 -1.03
C VAL A 64 15.72 -2.70 -1.54
N TRP A 65 16.35 -1.53 -1.39
CA TRP A 65 17.73 -1.28 -1.82
C TRP A 65 18.72 -2.30 -1.23
N HIS A 66 18.65 -2.56 0.07
CA HIS A 66 19.56 -3.49 0.75
C HIS A 66 19.25 -4.97 0.45
N GLY A 67 17.97 -5.30 0.22
CA GLY A 67 17.51 -6.66 0.02
C GLY A 67 17.62 -7.16 -1.42
N LEU A 68 17.51 -6.25 -2.40
CA LEU A 68 17.46 -6.59 -3.83
C LEU A 68 18.68 -7.41 -4.31
N PRO A 69 19.93 -7.13 -3.88
CA PRO A 69 21.09 -7.96 -4.21
C PRO A 69 20.95 -9.45 -3.79
N LYS A 70 20.11 -9.73 -2.78
CA LYS A 70 19.89 -11.07 -2.22
C LYS A 70 18.61 -11.74 -2.74
N LEU A 71 17.81 -11.05 -3.57
CA LEU A 71 16.58 -11.59 -4.12
C LEU A 71 16.88 -12.70 -5.14
N ARG A 72 16.58 -13.94 -4.76
CA ARG A 72 16.90 -15.14 -5.57
C ARG A 72 16.05 -15.30 -6.83
N SER A 73 14.80 -14.85 -6.76
CA SER A 73 13.82 -15.01 -7.84
C SER A 73 13.30 -13.63 -8.28
N PRO A 74 14.02 -12.95 -9.19
CA PRO A 74 13.66 -11.61 -9.67
C PRO A 74 12.25 -11.47 -10.25
N GLU A 75 11.68 -12.56 -10.76
CA GLU A 75 10.32 -12.61 -11.29
C GLU A 75 9.23 -12.34 -10.23
N TYR A 76 9.53 -12.52 -8.94
CA TYR A 76 8.62 -12.23 -7.83
C TYR A 76 8.90 -10.88 -7.15
N PHE A 77 9.58 -9.95 -7.85
CA PHE A 77 9.94 -8.65 -7.26
C PHE A 77 8.72 -7.90 -6.73
N SER A 78 7.63 -7.82 -7.51
CA SER A 78 6.39 -7.16 -7.09
C SER A 78 5.88 -7.71 -5.75
N THR A 79 5.64 -9.02 -5.67
CA THR A 79 5.18 -9.71 -4.46
C THR A 79 6.15 -9.48 -3.28
N TRP A 80 7.46 -9.53 -3.53
CA TRP A 80 8.48 -9.30 -2.50
C TRP A 80 8.47 -7.85 -1.96
N VAL A 81 8.28 -6.86 -2.83
CA VAL A 81 8.16 -5.45 -2.44
C VAL A 81 6.88 -5.18 -1.65
N TYR A 82 5.74 -5.76 -2.05
CA TYR A 82 4.51 -5.65 -1.27
C TYR A 82 4.62 -6.33 0.09
N ARG A 83 5.37 -7.44 0.20
CA ARG A 83 5.68 -8.05 1.50
C ARG A 83 6.46 -7.12 2.41
N ILE A 84 7.50 -6.46 1.90
CA ILE A 84 8.23 -5.44 2.67
C ILE A 84 7.28 -4.31 3.10
N THR A 85 6.44 -3.84 2.18
CA THR A 85 5.47 -2.77 2.40
C THR A 85 4.51 -3.09 3.53
N CYS A 86 3.88 -4.27 3.49
CA CYS A 86 2.96 -4.72 4.53
C CYS A 86 3.67 -4.91 5.88
N ASN A 87 4.89 -5.46 5.88
CA ASN A 87 5.65 -5.59 7.12
C ASN A 87 5.93 -4.24 7.77
N VAL A 88 6.37 -3.24 6.99
CA VAL A 88 6.58 -1.87 7.49
C VAL A 88 5.29 -1.27 8.04
N ALA A 89 4.17 -1.40 7.33
CA ALA A 89 2.87 -0.92 7.79
C ALA A 89 2.42 -1.57 9.11
N LEU A 90 2.49 -2.91 9.18
CA LEU A 90 2.08 -3.69 10.34
C LEU A 90 2.96 -3.39 11.56
N ASP A 91 4.28 -3.28 11.39
CA ASP A 91 5.22 -2.99 12.47
C ASP A 91 5.12 -1.54 12.95
N GLY A 92 5.05 -0.58 12.01
CA GLY A 92 4.95 0.84 12.30
C GLY A 92 3.71 1.17 13.12
N ARG A 93 2.54 0.65 12.72
CA ARG A 93 1.30 0.86 13.48
C ARG A 93 1.31 0.21 14.86
N ARG A 94 1.97 -0.94 15.04
CA ARG A 94 2.14 -1.55 16.36
C ARG A 94 2.98 -0.66 17.29
N GLN A 95 4.00 0.00 16.76
CA GLN A 95 4.83 0.92 17.54
C GLN A 95 4.08 2.22 17.89
N LEU A 96 3.32 2.77 16.93
CA LEU A 96 2.48 3.95 17.16
C LEU A 96 1.38 3.67 18.19
N ALA A 97 0.68 2.55 18.08
CA ALA A 97 -0.33 2.14 19.06
C ALA A 97 0.26 1.98 20.47
N LYS A 98 1.47 1.39 20.59
CA LYS A 98 2.18 1.31 21.88
C LYS A 98 2.58 2.68 22.42
N ARG A 99 3.00 3.61 21.55
CA ARG A 99 3.35 4.98 21.95
C ARG A 99 2.13 5.76 22.41
N GLN A 100 1.01 5.68 21.69
CA GLN A 100 -0.27 6.29 22.08
C GLN A 100 -0.80 5.71 23.41
N MET A 101 -0.74 4.39 23.63
CA MET A 101 -1.10 3.79 24.93
C MET A 101 -0.21 4.23 26.09
N ARG A 102 1.08 4.56 25.83
CA ARG A 102 1.99 5.10 26.85
C ARG A 102 1.68 6.56 27.16
N ILE A 103 1.39 7.36 26.14
CA ILE A 103 1.01 8.78 26.28
C ILE A 103 -0.36 8.89 26.97
N ALA A 104 -1.34 8.07 26.61
CA ALA A 104 -2.67 8.03 27.24
C ALA A 104 -2.64 7.61 28.72
N LYS A 105 -1.58 6.92 29.17
CA LYS A 105 -1.34 6.64 30.61
C LYS A 105 -0.64 7.78 31.35
N SER A 106 -0.18 8.81 30.63
CA SER A 106 0.67 9.90 31.15
C SER A 106 -0.05 11.26 31.15
N THR A 107 -1.16 11.40 30.43
CA THR A 107 -1.81 12.70 30.22
C THR A 107 -3.31 12.49 29.99
N ASP A 108 -4.15 13.01 30.91
CA ASP A 108 -5.50 13.45 30.60
C ASP A 108 -5.39 14.77 29.83
N GLN A 109 -6.10 14.90 28.71
CA GLN A 109 -6.15 16.02 27.76
C GLN A 109 -5.06 16.02 26.66
N GLU A 110 -5.48 15.74 25.42
CA GLU A 110 -5.70 16.76 24.38
C GLU A 110 -6.11 16.06 23.05
N ASN A 111 -7.17 16.57 22.41
CA ASN A 111 -7.59 16.17 21.07
C ASN A 111 -6.50 16.56 20.05
N PRO A 112 -6.14 15.71 19.08
CA PRO A 112 -5.32 16.14 17.96
C PRO A 112 -6.14 17.00 16.99
N LEU A 113 -5.57 18.16 16.70
CA LEU A 113 -6.03 19.19 15.78
C LEU A 113 -6.13 18.66 14.34
N ASP A 114 -7.15 19.14 13.63
CA ASP A 114 -7.33 19.01 12.19
C ASP A 114 -6.07 19.45 11.43
N SER A 115 -5.53 18.57 10.60
CA SER A 115 -4.45 18.87 9.66
C SER A 115 -5.07 19.22 8.31
N GLU A 116 -5.23 20.52 8.05
CA GLU A 116 -5.60 21.02 6.73
C GLU A 116 -4.54 20.66 5.69
N SER A 117 -4.90 19.76 4.78
CA SER A 117 -4.10 19.44 3.60
C SER A 117 -4.49 20.39 2.46
N ARG A 118 -3.52 21.17 1.95
CA ARG A 118 -3.71 21.99 0.74
C ARG A 118 -3.85 21.09 -0.49
N PRO A 119 -4.88 21.23 -1.33
CA PRO A 119 -4.93 20.51 -2.59
C PRO A 119 -4.08 21.21 -3.65
N GLN A 120 -3.15 20.47 -4.24
CA GLN A 120 -2.61 20.74 -5.57
C GLN A 120 -3.45 19.94 -6.58
N ASP A 121 -3.86 20.60 -7.65
CA ASP A 121 -4.72 20.16 -8.76
C ASP A 121 -6.15 19.78 -8.35
N SER A 122 -7.13 20.61 -8.73
CA SER A 122 -8.56 20.43 -8.43
C SER A 122 -9.11 19.15 -9.06
N PRO A 123 -9.32 18.07 -8.29
CA PRO A 123 -10.05 16.90 -8.76
C PRO A 123 -11.55 17.24 -8.69
N ASP A 124 -12.37 16.44 -9.35
CA ASP A 124 -13.82 16.52 -9.18
C ASP A 124 -14.15 16.39 -7.68
N LEU A 125 -14.88 17.36 -7.12
CA LEU A 125 -15.23 17.39 -5.69
C LEU A 125 -15.94 16.10 -5.25
N MET A 126 -16.66 15.45 -6.17
CA MET A 126 -17.30 14.15 -5.91
C MET A 126 -16.28 13.02 -5.76
N GLN A 127 -15.18 13.04 -6.51
CA GLN A 127 -14.11 12.04 -6.40
C GLN A 127 -13.36 12.18 -5.07
N LEU A 128 -13.03 13.41 -4.66
CA LEU A 128 -12.40 13.67 -3.36
C LEU A 128 -13.29 13.19 -2.20
N HIS A 129 -14.59 13.43 -2.29
CA HIS A 129 -15.54 12.96 -1.28
C HIS A 129 -15.58 11.43 -1.23
N TYR A 130 -15.61 10.76 -2.39
CA TYR A 130 -15.60 9.30 -2.46
C TYR A 130 -14.32 8.69 -1.86
N GLU A 131 -13.15 9.22 -2.22
CA GLU A 131 -11.86 8.75 -1.70
C GLU A 131 -11.77 8.89 -0.18
N GLU A 132 -12.24 10.01 0.37
CA GLU A 132 -12.29 10.24 1.81
C GLU A 132 -13.26 9.29 2.52
N VAL A 133 -14.45 9.05 1.95
CA VAL A 133 -15.41 8.09 2.51
C VAL A 133 -14.82 6.67 2.49
N VAL A 134 -14.18 6.24 1.41
CA VAL A 134 -13.51 4.93 1.34
C VAL A 134 -12.43 4.83 2.42
N ARG A 135 -11.61 5.87 2.59
CA ARG A 135 -10.57 5.92 3.63
C ARG A 135 -11.14 5.76 5.03
N GLN A 136 -12.22 6.48 5.35
CA GLN A 136 -12.92 6.36 6.64
C GLN A 136 -13.49 4.95 6.84
N GLY A 137 -14.05 4.34 5.80
CA GLY A 137 -14.52 2.95 5.86
C GLY A 137 -13.38 1.98 6.17
N LEU A 138 -12.23 2.14 5.52
CA LEU A 138 -11.04 1.34 5.78
C LEU A 138 -10.55 1.51 7.21
N GLU A 139 -10.70 2.70 7.80
CA GLU A 139 -10.29 2.98 9.18
C GLU A 139 -11.03 2.15 10.23
N ILE A 140 -12.28 1.75 9.96
CA ILE A 140 -13.10 0.90 10.82
C ILE A 140 -12.55 -0.54 10.88
N LEU A 141 -11.89 -0.98 9.80
CA LEU A 141 -11.33 -2.33 9.74
C LEU A 141 -10.09 -2.43 10.61
N SER A 142 -9.96 -3.58 11.30
CA SER A 142 -8.68 -3.96 11.88
C SER A 142 -7.62 -4.04 10.78
N LEU A 143 -6.38 -3.74 11.12
CA LEU A 143 -5.29 -3.63 10.15
C LEU A 143 -5.11 -4.91 9.31
N GLU A 144 -5.38 -6.08 9.90
CA GLU A 144 -5.30 -7.36 9.20
C GLU A 144 -6.40 -7.55 8.13
N HIS A 145 -7.62 -7.09 8.41
CA HIS A 145 -8.72 -7.11 7.44
C HIS A 145 -8.50 -6.04 6.36
N ARG A 146 -8.05 -4.86 6.77
CA ARG A 146 -7.71 -3.74 5.89
C ARG A 146 -6.62 -4.13 4.90
N ALA A 147 -5.55 -4.76 5.37
CA ALA A 147 -4.43 -5.19 4.52
C ALA A 147 -4.88 -6.14 3.42
N VAL A 148 -5.67 -7.15 3.76
CA VAL A 148 -6.19 -8.10 2.79
C VAL A 148 -7.11 -7.43 1.76
N LEU A 149 -7.96 -6.50 2.21
CA LEU A 149 -8.86 -5.77 1.31
C LEU A 149 -8.10 -4.82 0.38
N VAL A 150 -7.16 -4.03 0.91
CA VAL A 150 -6.34 -3.09 0.11
C VAL A 150 -5.53 -3.83 -0.95
N LEU A 151 -4.84 -4.90 -0.56
CA LEU A 151 -4.04 -5.67 -1.52
C LEU A 151 -4.89 -6.32 -2.62
N HIS A 152 -6.14 -6.71 -2.33
CA HIS A 152 -6.96 -7.39 -3.32
C HIS A 152 -7.81 -6.45 -4.18
N ASP A 153 -8.50 -5.50 -3.54
CA ASP A 153 -9.54 -4.70 -4.18
C ASP A 153 -9.00 -3.35 -4.67
N LEU A 154 -7.83 -2.90 -4.18
CA LEU A 154 -7.19 -1.64 -4.60
C LEU A 154 -5.90 -1.89 -5.39
N GLU A 155 -5.13 -2.94 -5.06
CA GLU A 155 -3.89 -3.30 -5.77
C GLU A 155 -4.07 -4.46 -6.77
N ASP A 156 -5.30 -4.97 -6.94
CA ASP A 156 -5.66 -6.07 -7.85
C ASP A 156 -4.83 -7.36 -7.68
N LEU A 157 -4.29 -7.61 -6.49
CA LEU A 157 -3.44 -8.79 -6.28
C LEU A 157 -4.27 -10.07 -6.13
N PRO A 158 -3.85 -11.20 -6.74
CA PRO A 158 -4.48 -12.48 -6.53
C PRO A 158 -4.40 -12.93 -5.07
N GLN A 159 -5.48 -13.54 -4.55
CA GLN A 159 -5.54 -14.01 -3.16
C GLN A 159 -4.39 -14.98 -2.78
N LYS A 160 -3.86 -15.74 -3.75
CA LYS A 160 -2.70 -16.62 -3.55
C LYS A 160 -1.42 -15.82 -3.28
N GLU A 161 -1.21 -14.70 -3.96
CA GLU A 161 -0.07 -13.82 -3.71
C GLU A 161 -0.23 -13.10 -2.38
N ILE A 162 -1.45 -12.66 -2.04
CA ILE A 162 -1.74 -12.04 -0.74
C ILE A 162 -1.41 -12.99 0.41
N ALA A 163 -1.73 -14.28 0.27
CA ALA A 163 -1.37 -15.30 1.26
C ALA A 163 0.16 -15.40 1.46
N GLN A 164 0.95 -15.25 0.39
CA GLN A 164 2.41 -15.25 0.44
C GLN A 164 2.97 -13.93 1.02
N ILE A 165 2.38 -12.79 0.65
CA ILE A 165 2.76 -11.45 1.12
C ILE A 165 2.57 -11.33 2.63
N LEU A 166 1.40 -11.76 3.13
CA LEU A 166 1.02 -11.63 4.53
C LEU A 166 1.39 -12.85 5.39
N GLU A 167 1.94 -13.90 4.78
CA GLU A 167 2.31 -15.17 5.44
C GLU A 167 1.16 -15.80 6.23
N ILE A 168 -0.02 -15.87 5.61
CA ILE A 168 -1.25 -16.45 6.20
C ILE A 168 -1.86 -17.50 5.26
N PRO A 169 -2.65 -18.46 5.79
CA PRO A 169 -3.34 -19.43 4.95
C PRO A 169 -4.28 -18.76 3.93
N LEU A 170 -4.39 -19.32 2.72
CA LEU A 170 -5.32 -18.84 1.70
C LEU A 170 -6.78 -18.81 2.20
N GLY A 171 -7.17 -19.76 3.06
CA GLY A 171 -8.48 -19.75 3.71
C GLY A 171 -8.70 -18.51 4.59
N THR A 172 -7.65 -18.04 5.27
CA THR A 172 -7.67 -16.82 6.09
C THR A 172 -7.78 -15.56 5.23
N VAL A 173 -7.12 -15.52 4.06
CA VAL A 173 -7.30 -14.42 3.09
C VAL A 173 -8.78 -14.32 2.69
N LYS A 174 -9.38 -15.45 2.30
CA LYS A 174 -10.80 -15.50 1.87
C LYS A 174 -11.75 -15.05 2.96
N SER A 175 -11.59 -15.56 4.19
CA SER A 175 -12.47 -15.19 5.30
C SER A 175 -12.31 -13.72 5.69
N ARG A 176 -11.08 -13.19 5.72
CA ARG A 176 -10.80 -11.78 5.97
C ARG A 176 -11.39 -10.87 4.89
N LEU A 177 -11.25 -11.22 3.61
CA LEU A 177 -11.87 -10.47 2.50
C LEU A 177 -13.38 -10.41 2.63
N HIS A 178 -14.02 -11.55 2.85
CA HIS A 178 -15.47 -11.61 2.99
C HIS A 178 -15.95 -10.73 4.15
N TYR A 179 -15.29 -10.82 5.31
CA TYR A 179 -15.60 -9.97 6.45
C TYR A 179 -15.38 -8.48 6.15
N ALA A 180 -14.21 -8.12 5.60
CA ALA A 180 -13.86 -6.74 5.28
C ALA A 180 -14.86 -6.10 4.31
N ARG A 181 -15.20 -6.80 3.22
CA ARG A 181 -16.20 -6.33 2.24
C ARG A 181 -17.58 -6.17 2.85
N LYS A 182 -18.00 -7.06 3.74
CA LYS A 182 -19.28 -6.93 4.45
C LYS A 182 -19.33 -5.64 5.28
N ILE A 183 -18.28 -5.37 6.07
CA ILE A 183 -18.20 -4.16 6.90
C ILE A 183 -18.14 -2.90 6.03
N MET A 184 -17.33 -2.90 4.96
CA MET A 184 -17.25 -1.79 4.02
C MET A 184 -18.58 -1.52 3.32
N GLY A 185 -19.27 -2.54 2.83
CA GLY A 185 -20.58 -2.39 2.19
C GLY A 185 -21.60 -1.78 3.14
N GLN A 186 -21.66 -2.23 4.40
CA GLN A 186 -22.53 -1.65 5.42
C GLN A 186 -22.19 -0.19 5.73
N PHE A 187 -20.91 0.15 5.77
CA PHE A 187 -20.46 1.53 5.99
C PHE A 187 -20.84 2.43 4.82
N LEU A 188 -20.50 2.03 3.59
CA LEU A 188 -20.76 2.79 2.38
C LEU A 188 -22.26 3.02 2.13
N GLN A 189 -23.10 2.04 2.43
CA GLN A 189 -24.56 2.19 2.37
C GLN A 189 -25.09 3.25 3.36
N LYS A 190 -24.52 3.31 4.57
CA LYS A 190 -24.89 4.35 5.56
C LYS A 190 -24.45 5.74 5.13
N GLN A 191 -23.36 5.84 4.36
CA GLN A 191 -22.87 7.11 3.80
C GLN A 191 -23.60 7.51 2.50
N GLY A 192 -24.53 6.69 2.00
CA GLY A 192 -25.29 6.98 0.77
C GLY A 192 -24.48 6.86 -0.52
N VAL A 193 -23.35 6.14 -0.47
CA VAL A 193 -22.43 5.96 -1.61
C VAL A 193 -22.68 4.64 -2.37
N LEU A 194 -23.46 3.73 -1.77
CA LEU A 194 -23.94 2.48 -2.34
C LEU A 194 -25.46 2.33 -2.14
#